data_AF-A0A0D2VUV3-F1
#
_entry.id   AF-A0A0D2VUV3-F1
#
_cell.length_a   1.000
_cell.length_b   1.000
_cell.length_c   1.000
_cell.angle_alpha   90.00
_cell.angle_beta   90.00
_cell.angle_gamma   90.00
#
_symmetry.space_group_name_H-M   'P 1'
#
loop_
_entity.id
_entity.type
_entity.pdbx_description
1 polymer ?
#
loop_
_entity_poly.entity_id
_entity_poly.type
_entity_poly.pdbx_seq_one_letter_code
_entity_poly.pdbx_strand_id
1 'polypeptide(L)'
;MPLSHLMELQTFRPPSFAGTMVFLVRNQVQQWKNHCRFSANTMLSEHRFYKHLLSGRKCVSKNTKTSVSCSYSTEQNDTLPSINQLSDARVIYAVAAALGHNKESHPESSARVPAIVKALEKMELTPKFRGSDILELQNFNLASVDDIASVHAKAYVSGLEKAMDQASEKGLILIEGSGPTYATSTTFHESLVAAGAGLALVDSVVAASKNQLDPPTAFALIRPPGHHAIPKGPMGFCVFGNVAIAARHAQRVHGLKRVFIIDFDVHHGNGTNDAFLDDPDIFFLSTHQFH
;
A
#
# COMPACT_ATOMS: atom_id res chain seq x y z
N MET A 1 -25.38 -13.51 -46.07
CA MET A 1 -25.65 -12.07 -46.26
C MET A 1 -27.06 -11.90 -46.80
N PRO A 2 -27.82 -10.83 -46.47
CA PRO A 2 -27.67 -9.93 -45.32
C PRO A 2 -29.01 -9.42 -44.69
N LEU A 3 -28.84 -8.69 -43.57
CA LEU A 3 -29.59 -7.51 -43.09
C LEU A 3 -31.04 -7.63 -42.56
N SER A 4 -31.17 -7.34 -41.26
CA SER A 4 -32.07 -6.27 -40.80
C SER A 4 -31.51 -5.59 -39.54
N HIS A 5 -31.17 -4.31 -39.70
CA HIS A 5 -30.92 -3.32 -38.65
C HIS A 5 -32.16 -3.10 -37.76
N LEU A 6 -31.96 -2.82 -36.47
CA LEU A 6 -32.39 -1.56 -35.82
C LEU A 6 -31.99 -1.53 -34.33
N MET A 7 -31.17 -0.53 -33.98
CA MET A 7 -31.13 0.04 -32.63
C MET A 7 -32.47 0.72 -32.35
N GLU A 8 -33.01 0.61 -31.14
CA GLU A 8 -33.37 1.82 -30.40
C GLU A 8 -33.44 1.60 -28.89
N LEU A 9 -32.96 2.62 -28.19
CA LEU A 9 -32.87 2.77 -26.75
C LEU A 9 -34.25 3.02 -26.16
N GLN A 10 -34.58 2.34 -25.07
CA GLN A 10 -35.53 2.88 -24.09
C GLN A 10 -34.82 3.13 -22.76
N THR A 11 -34.80 4.41 -22.44
CA THR A 11 -34.33 5.05 -21.23
C THR A 11 -35.13 4.60 -20.01
N PHE A 12 -34.45 4.19 -18.94
CA PHE A 12 -35.01 4.28 -17.58
C PHE A 12 -34.12 5.18 -16.73
N ARG A 13 -34.67 6.36 -16.42
CA ARG A 13 -34.19 7.27 -15.38
C ARG A 13 -34.51 6.69 -13.98
N PRO A 14 -33.80 7.11 -12.93
CA PRO A 14 -33.68 6.36 -11.68
C PRO A 14 -34.86 6.63 -10.73
N PRO A 15 -35.15 5.73 -9.76
CA PRO A 15 -35.84 6.14 -8.56
C PRO A 15 -34.85 6.87 -7.64
N SER A 16 -35.10 8.15 -7.47
CA SER A 16 -34.61 8.97 -6.37
C SER A 16 -35.07 8.40 -5.03
N PHE A 17 -34.14 8.05 -4.15
CA PHE A 17 -34.35 8.10 -2.71
C PHE A 17 -33.13 8.71 -2.04
N ALA A 18 -33.36 9.91 -1.50
CA ALA A 18 -32.49 10.57 -0.55
C ALA A 18 -32.55 9.81 0.79
N GLY A 19 -31.42 9.26 1.21
CA GLY A 19 -31.21 8.74 2.56
C GLY A 19 -30.14 9.57 3.25
N THR A 20 -30.55 10.54 4.06
CA THR A 20 -29.65 11.31 4.92
C THR A 20 -29.22 10.40 6.07
N MET A 21 -27.95 9.96 6.09
CA MET A 21 -27.39 9.36 7.32
C MET A 21 -27.06 10.51 8.27
N VAL A 22 -28.02 10.84 9.14
CA VAL A 22 -27.88 11.79 10.23
C VAL A 22 -27.15 11.08 11.38
N PHE A 23 -25.95 11.52 11.73
CA PHE A 23 -25.41 11.28 13.06
C PHE A 23 -26.26 12.07 14.06
N LEU A 24 -27.03 11.35 14.87
CA LEU A 24 -27.83 11.91 15.95
C LEU A 24 -26.90 12.35 17.09
N VAL A 25 -26.69 13.66 17.21
CA VAL A 25 -26.32 14.32 18.46
C VAL A 25 -27.45 15.29 18.79
N ARG A 26 -28.04 15.17 19.99
CA ARG A 26 -29.21 15.95 20.41
C ARG A 26 -28.78 17.37 20.86
N ASN A 27 -29.46 18.39 20.32
CA ASN A 27 -29.18 19.83 20.40
C ASN A 27 -29.71 20.56 21.64
N GLN A 28 -29.13 21.73 21.96
CA GLN A 28 -29.76 23.04 22.26
C GLN A 28 -28.67 24.10 22.63
N VAL A 29 -28.62 25.40 22.25
CA VAL A 29 -29.40 26.37 21.44
C VAL A 29 -28.42 27.43 20.84
N GLN A 30 -28.86 28.01 19.71
CA GLN A 30 -28.37 29.08 18.82
C GLN A 30 -27.74 30.36 19.40
N GLN A 31 -26.85 30.99 18.61
CA GLN A 31 -27.14 32.26 17.89
C GLN A 31 -26.11 32.56 16.77
N TRP A 32 -26.62 33.16 15.69
CA TRP A 32 -25.96 33.43 14.40
C TRP A 32 -25.59 34.91 14.29
N LYS A 33 -24.49 35.27 13.62
CA LYS A 33 -24.41 36.46 12.73
C LYS A 33 -23.15 36.45 11.85
N ASN A 34 -23.34 37.02 10.66
CA ASN A 34 -22.51 36.97 9.45
C ASN A 34 -21.21 37.81 9.52
N HIS A 35 -20.17 37.41 8.78
CA HIS A 35 -19.72 38.07 7.54
C HIS A 35 -18.31 37.60 7.10
N CYS A 36 -18.16 37.35 5.79
CA CYS A 36 -16.86 37.17 5.13
C CYS A 36 -16.00 38.44 5.18
N ARG A 37 -14.70 38.26 5.45
CA ARG A 37 -13.61 39.01 4.78
C ARG A 37 -12.29 38.25 4.91
N PHE A 38 -11.63 38.10 3.77
CA PHE A 38 -10.26 37.61 3.65
C PHE A 38 -9.28 38.57 4.34
N SER A 39 -8.35 38.03 5.11
CA SER A 39 -7.06 38.66 5.40
C SER A 39 -6.06 37.56 5.72
N ALA A 40 -4.99 37.51 4.93
CA ALA A 40 -3.81 36.72 5.24
C ALA A 40 -3.24 37.15 6.59
N ASN A 41 -2.95 36.19 7.46
CA ASN A 41 -1.90 36.29 8.46
C ASN A 41 -1.52 34.89 8.94
N THR A 42 -0.29 34.55 8.61
CA THR A 42 0.66 33.66 9.27
C THR A 42 0.19 33.08 10.60
N MET A 43 -0.10 31.78 10.60
CA MET A 43 -0.12 30.95 11.81
C MET A 43 0.72 29.70 11.49
N LEU A 44 1.97 29.76 11.93
CA LEU A 44 2.84 28.61 12.14
C LEU A 44 2.13 27.66 13.11
N SER A 45 1.44 26.67 12.56
CA SER A 45 1.01 25.49 13.32
C SER A 45 2.16 24.50 13.27
N GLU A 46 2.95 24.48 14.34
CA GLU A 46 3.95 23.44 14.61
C GLU A 46 3.29 22.06 14.51
N HIS A 47 3.51 21.38 13.38
CA HIS A 47 3.23 19.96 13.27
C HIS A 47 4.22 19.23 14.17
N ARG A 48 3.70 18.60 15.23
CA ARG A 48 4.48 17.71 16.11
C ARG A 48 5.14 16.63 15.27
N PHE A 49 6.45 16.78 15.10
CA PHE A 49 7.32 15.82 14.45
C PHE A 49 7.39 14.50 15.24
N TYR A 50 7.46 13.42 14.47
CA TYR A 50 7.67 12.03 14.86
C TYR A 50 8.62 11.85 16.07
N LYS A 51 8.09 11.27 17.16
CA LYS A 51 8.89 10.64 18.22
C LYS A 51 8.41 9.21 18.45
N HIS A 52 8.54 8.38 17.44
CA HIS A 52 8.73 6.94 17.63
C HIS A 52 10.05 6.54 16.98
N LEU A 53 11.15 6.74 17.72
CA LEU A 53 12.45 6.14 17.41
C LEU A 53 12.33 4.62 17.54
N LEU A 54 12.13 3.95 16.42
CA LEU A 54 12.45 2.54 16.26
C LEU A 54 13.59 2.46 15.25
N SER A 55 14.83 2.60 15.74
CA SER A 55 15.98 2.11 15.00
C SER A 55 15.80 0.60 14.80
N GLY A 56 16.20 0.11 13.63
CA GLY A 56 15.93 -1.24 13.12
C GLY A 56 15.88 -2.31 14.21
N ARG A 57 14.67 -2.79 14.53
CA ARG A 57 14.49 -3.89 15.48
C ARG A 57 14.88 -5.19 14.79
N LYS A 58 16.00 -5.79 15.18
CA LYS A 58 16.23 -7.24 15.04
C LYS A 58 15.23 -7.96 15.95
N CYS A 59 14.05 -8.28 15.44
CA CYS A 59 13.13 -9.18 16.14
C CYS A 59 13.64 -10.62 15.96
N VAL A 60 14.36 -11.11 16.97
CA VAL A 60 14.74 -12.52 17.07
C VAL A 60 13.53 -13.29 17.58
N SER A 61 12.84 -14.01 16.69
CA SER A 61 11.90 -15.05 17.11
C SER A 61 12.66 -16.15 17.83
N LYS A 62 12.29 -16.44 19.09
CA LYS A 62 12.97 -17.41 19.96
C LYS A 62 12.88 -18.88 19.52
N ASN A 63 12.47 -19.20 18.29
CA ASN A 63 12.39 -20.59 17.84
C ASN A 63 12.87 -20.91 16.41
N THR A 64 13.61 -20.01 15.74
CA THR A 64 14.25 -20.36 14.45
C THR A 64 15.55 -19.56 14.24
N LYS A 65 16.65 -20.25 13.88
CA LYS A 65 17.98 -19.69 13.52
C LYS A 65 17.98 -18.85 12.22
N THR A 66 16.94 -18.07 11.94
CA THR A 66 16.87 -17.21 10.74
C THR A 66 16.32 -15.85 11.14
N SER A 67 17.20 -14.84 11.19
CA SER A 67 16.80 -13.45 11.43
C SER A 67 16.38 -12.81 10.11
N VAL A 68 15.10 -12.49 9.94
CA VAL A 68 14.65 -11.58 8.88
C VAL A 68 14.89 -10.17 9.41
N SER A 69 15.95 -9.51 8.95
CA SER A 69 16.21 -8.11 9.26
C SER A 69 15.73 -7.26 8.11
N CYS A 70 14.64 -6.51 8.33
CA CYS A 70 14.25 -5.42 7.45
C CYS A 70 14.89 -4.13 7.99
N SER A 71 15.84 -3.57 7.26
CA SER A 71 16.33 -2.21 7.49
C SER A 71 15.58 -1.25 6.56
N TYR A 72 15.10 -0.16 7.11
CA TYR A 72 14.52 0.96 6.36
C TYR A 72 15.02 2.25 7.00
N SER A 73 15.25 3.28 6.20
CA SER A 73 15.75 4.56 6.68
C SER A 73 14.58 5.49 7.04
N THR A 74 14.66 6.13 8.21
CA THR A 74 13.76 7.23 8.59
C THR A 74 14.23 8.59 8.05
N GLU A 75 15.44 8.64 7.51
CA GLU A 75 16.02 9.78 6.79
C GLU A 75 16.06 9.45 5.30
N GLN A 76 15.82 10.43 4.43
CA GLN A 76 16.01 10.34 2.97
C GLN A 76 17.48 10.04 2.67
N ASN A 77 17.87 8.78 2.76
CA ASN A 77 19.14 8.29 2.27
C ASN A 77 18.84 7.59 0.94
N ASP A 78 18.83 8.39 -0.11
CA ASP A 78 18.61 8.00 -1.50
C ASP A 78 19.78 7.18 -2.04
N THR A 79 19.97 5.96 -1.55
CA THR A 79 20.90 5.04 -2.18
C THR A 79 20.16 3.87 -2.77
N LEU A 80 19.43 4.18 -3.86
CA LEU A 80 19.16 3.18 -4.89
C LEU A 80 20.48 2.47 -5.23
N PRO A 81 20.51 1.14 -5.41
CA PRO A 81 21.72 0.45 -5.81
C PRO A 81 22.32 1.09 -7.06
N SER A 82 23.64 0.99 -7.21
CA SER A 82 24.31 1.51 -8.41
C SER A 82 23.73 0.88 -9.67
N ILE A 83 23.71 1.62 -10.78
CA ILE A 83 23.19 1.14 -12.06
C ILE A 83 23.82 -0.22 -12.44
N ASN A 84 25.12 -0.39 -12.20
CA ASN A 84 25.80 -1.67 -12.48
C ASN A 84 25.21 -2.83 -11.67
N GLN A 85 24.95 -2.63 -10.36
CA GLN A 85 24.32 -3.66 -9.53
C GLN A 85 22.90 -3.99 -9.99
N LEU A 86 22.15 -2.99 -10.44
CA LEU A 86 20.80 -3.20 -10.98
C LEU A 86 20.85 -3.95 -12.32
N SER A 87 21.84 -3.65 -13.16
CA SER A 87 21.99 -4.26 -14.48
C SER A 87 22.49 -5.70 -14.45
N ASP A 88 23.31 -6.05 -13.47
CA ASP A 88 23.79 -7.43 -13.27
C ASP A 88 22.70 -8.35 -12.71
N ALA A 89 21.66 -7.79 -12.08
CA ALA A 89 20.58 -8.56 -11.48
C ALA A 89 19.59 -9.08 -12.51
N ARG A 90 19.08 -10.29 -12.27
CA ARG A 90 17.89 -10.83 -12.95
C ARG A 90 16.63 -10.61 -12.14
N VAL A 91 16.76 -10.70 -10.81
CA VAL A 91 15.69 -10.43 -9.86
C VAL A 91 16.18 -9.46 -8.81
N ILE A 92 15.39 -8.42 -8.55
CA ILE A 92 15.56 -7.51 -7.42
C ILE A 92 14.41 -7.76 -6.46
N TYR A 93 14.66 -7.95 -5.17
CA TYR A 93 13.58 -8.12 -4.20
C TYR A 93 13.76 -7.24 -2.97
N ALA A 94 12.64 -6.88 -2.35
CA ALA A 94 12.60 -6.14 -1.10
C ALA A 94 11.70 -6.89 -0.10
N VAL A 95 12.07 -6.87 1.18
CA VAL A 95 11.33 -7.56 2.24
C VAL A 95 10.79 -6.53 3.22
N ALA A 96 9.47 -6.46 3.37
CA ALA A 96 8.80 -5.72 4.44
C ALA A 96 7.96 -6.70 5.23
N ALA A 97 8.57 -7.31 6.25
CA ALA A 97 7.90 -8.37 6.96
C ALA A 97 6.67 -7.83 7.72
N ALA A 98 6.69 -6.68 8.36
CA ALA A 98 5.63 -6.25 9.29
C ALA A 98 5.46 -7.22 10.47
N LEU A 99 6.47 -7.25 11.36
CA LEU A 99 6.51 -8.20 12.48
C LEU A 99 5.67 -7.74 13.67
N GLY A 100 5.39 -6.44 13.80
CA GLY A 100 4.54 -5.86 14.85
C GLY A 100 3.04 -5.90 14.53
N HIS A 101 2.68 -5.98 13.26
CA HIS A 101 1.32 -6.18 12.77
C HIS A 101 1.01 -7.68 12.81
N ASN A 102 0.50 -8.13 13.96
CA ASN A 102 0.18 -9.53 14.16
C ASN A 102 -1.05 -9.73 15.05
N LYS A 103 -1.89 -10.67 14.64
CA LYS A 103 -2.94 -11.26 15.48
C LYS A 103 -2.69 -12.76 15.60
N GLU A 104 -2.64 -13.26 16.83
CA GLU A 104 -2.43 -14.70 17.07
C GLU A 104 -3.55 -15.52 16.42
N SER A 105 -3.18 -16.66 15.82
CA SER A 105 -4.08 -17.60 15.13
C SER A 105 -4.87 -17.02 13.94
N HIS A 106 -4.53 -15.81 13.49
CA HIS A 106 -5.13 -15.20 12.31
C HIS A 106 -4.43 -15.69 11.03
N PRO A 107 -5.15 -15.93 9.91
CA PRO A 107 -4.53 -16.41 8.67
C PRO A 107 -3.55 -15.38 8.09
N GLU A 108 -3.88 -14.10 8.16
CA GLU A 108 -2.96 -13.01 7.91
C GLU A 108 -2.13 -12.77 9.18
N SER A 109 -0.91 -13.31 9.24
CA SER A 109 -0.07 -13.31 10.44
C SER A 109 1.39 -13.02 10.15
N SER A 110 2.13 -12.71 11.23
CA SER A 110 3.47 -12.22 11.08
C SER A 110 4.50 -13.26 10.59
N ALA A 111 4.09 -14.53 10.59
CA ALA A 111 4.87 -15.68 10.16
C ALA A 111 4.96 -15.85 8.63
N ARG A 112 4.06 -15.22 7.86
CA ARG A 112 3.93 -15.47 6.40
C ARG A 112 5.19 -15.13 5.61
N VAL A 113 5.71 -13.89 5.74
CA VAL A 113 6.93 -13.46 5.00
C VAL A 113 8.17 -14.21 5.48
N PRO A 114 8.43 -14.37 6.80
CA PRO A 114 9.54 -15.20 7.26
C PRO A 114 9.51 -16.64 6.72
N ALA A 115 8.32 -17.25 6.59
CA ALA A 115 8.18 -18.57 6.00
C ALA A 115 8.62 -18.60 4.53
N ILE A 116 8.24 -17.58 3.74
CA ILE A 116 8.65 -17.45 2.34
C ILE A 116 10.16 -17.22 2.24
N VAL A 117 10.72 -16.28 3.01
CA VAL A 117 12.17 -16.01 3.03
C VAL A 117 12.96 -17.28 3.37
N LYS A 118 12.50 -18.04 4.37
CA LYS A 118 13.11 -19.34 4.72
C LYS A 118 13.02 -20.36 3.59
N ALA A 119 11.90 -20.40 2.87
CA ALA A 119 11.74 -21.28 1.71
C ALA A 119 12.69 -20.89 0.57
N LEU A 120 12.82 -19.59 0.26
CA LEU A 120 13.77 -19.08 -0.73
C LEU A 120 15.22 -19.44 -0.38
N GLU A 121 15.63 -19.25 0.88
CA GLU A 121 16.97 -19.65 1.35
C GLU A 121 17.18 -21.17 1.22
N LYS A 122 16.19 -21.99 1.59
CA LYS A 122 16.25 -23.46 1.46
C LYS A 122 16.35 -23.90 -0.01
N MET A 123 15.75 -23.15 -0.93
CA MET A 123 15.80 -23.41 -2.38
C MET A 123 17.03 -22.78 -3.05
N GLU A 124 17.93 -22.18 -2.27
CA GLU A 124 19.14 -21.51 -2.78
C GLU A 124 18.78 -20.39 -3.78
N LEU A 125 17.69 -19.66 -3.51
CA LEU A 125 17.18 -18.53 -4.32
C LEU A 125 17.43 -17.19 -3.64
N THR A 126 18.56 -17.05 -2.95
CA THR A 126 18.98 -15.82 -2.26
C THR A 126 20.33 -15.33 -2.80
N PRO A 127 20.71 -14.06 -2.56
CA PRO A 127 21.98 -13.51 -3.04
C PRO A 127 23.20 -14.34 -2.60
N LYS A 128 23.10 -14.98 -1.42
CA LYS A 128 24.12 -15.89 -0.88
C LYS A 128 24.49 -17.03 -1.84
N PHE A 129 23.53 -17.56 -2.59
CA PHE A 129 23.72 -18.70 -3.49
C PHE A 129 23.72 -18.31 -4.97
N ARG A 130 23.06 -17.21 -5.33
CA ARG A 130 22.90 -16.74 -6.72
C ARG A 130 23.80 -15.56 -7.08
N GLY A 131 24.57 -15.03 -6.13
CA GLY A 131 25.48 -13.91 -6.38
C GLY A 131 24.72 -12.69 -6.88
N SER A 132 25.23 -12.06 -7.94
CA SER A 132 24.64 -10.85 -8.54
C SER A 132 23.32 -11.10 -9.26
N ASP A 133 22.98 -12.34 -9.63
CA ASP A 133 21.71 -12.65 -10.31
C ASP A 133 20.48 -12.27 -9.46
N ILE A 134 20.63 -12.27 -8.13
CA ILE A 134 19.59 -11.88 -7.19
C ILE A 134 20.12 -10.76 -6.30
N LEU A 135 19.44 -9.62 -6.34
CA LEU A 135 19.74 -8.45 -5.52
C LEU A 135 18.65 -8.24 -4.46
N GLU A 136 19.05 -8.19 -3.19
CA GLU A 136 18.16 -7.75 -2.11
C GLU A 136 18.32 -6.24 -1.86
N LEU A 137 17.21 -5.50 -1.96
CA LEU A 137 17.15 -4.11 -1.51
C LEU A 137 17.08 -4.07 0.02
N GLN A 138 18.23 -3.85 0.65
CA GLN A 138 18.32 -3.80 2.11
C GLN A 138 17.89 -2.46 2.72
N ASN A 139 17.85 -1.39 1.92
CA ASN A 139 17.42 -0.07 2.38
C ASN A 139 16.51 0.55 1.33
N PHE A 140 15.39 1.11 1.79
CA PHE A 140 14.46 1.89 0.99
C PHE A 140 13.69 2.84 1.91
N ASN A 141 13.16 3.90 1.31
CA ASN A 141 12.35 4.88 2.02
C ASN A 141 10.95 4.33 2.28
N LEU A 142 10.36 4.75 3.40
CA LEU A 142 8.93 4.61 3.66
C LEU A 142 8.15 5.34 2.56
N ALA A 143 6.97 4.82 2.19
CA ALA A 143 6.05 5.60 1.38
C ALA A 143 5.67 6.89 2.13
N SER A 144 5.71 8.02 1.44
CA SER A 144 5.27 9.29 1.98
C SER A 144 3.73 9.36 2.06
N VAL A 145 3.21 10.28 2.85
CA VAL A 145 1.76 10.55 2.90
C VAL A 145 1.23 10.94 1.51
N ASP A 146 2.01 11.63 0.69
CA ASP A 146 1.62 12.01 -0.68
C ASP A 146 1.62 10.83 -1.65
N ASP A 147 2.41 9.78 -1.38
CA ASP A 147 2.35 8.53 -2.13
C ASP A 147 1.06 7.79 -1.79
N ILE A 148 0.74 7.67 -0.49
CA ILE A 148 -0.51 7.05 -0.05
C ILE A 148 -1.73 7.84 -0.54
N ALA A 149 -1.69 9.16 -0.45
CA ALA A 149 -2.77 10.06 -0.86
C ALA A 149 -2.98 10.14 -2.37
N SER A 150 -2.12 9.50 -3.17
CA SER A 150 -2.30 9.34 -4.62
C SER A 150 -3.40 8.36 -5.00
N VAL A 151 -3.76 7.48 -4.06
CA VAL A 151 -4.82 6.48 -4.19
C VAL A 151 -5.89 6.67 -3.13
N HIS A 152 -5.48 6.99 -1.90
CA HIS A 152 -6.37 7.05 -0.76
C HIS A 152 -6.77 8.49 -0.41
N ALA A 153 -8.01 8.66 0.06
CA ALA A 153 -8.48 9.93 0.58
C ALA A 153 -7.65 10.35 1.80
N LYS A 154 -7.21 11.61 1.85
CA LYS A 154 -6.44 12.16 3.00
C LYS A 154 -7.15 11.93 4.34
N ALA A 155 -8.49 12.04 4.36
CA ALA A 155 -9.29 11.77 5.55
C ALA A 155 -9.15 10.32 6.05
N TYR A 156 -9.04 9.35 5.13
CA TYR A 156 -8.79 7.96 5.49
C TYR A 156 -7.39 7.81 6.10
N VAL A 157 -6.36 8.37 5.45
CA VAL A 157 -4.97 8.29 5.95
C VAL A 157 -4.85 8.87 7.36
N SER A 158 -5.37 10.07 7.59
CA SER A 158 -5.35 10.70 8.92
C SER A 158 -6.23 9.97 9.94
N GLY A 159 -7.34 9.37 9.50
CA GLY A 159 -8.21 8.58 10.38
C GLY A 159 -7.53 7.29 10.84
N LEU A 160 -6.82 6.61 9.93
CA LEU A 160 -6.07 5.41 10.23
C LEU A 160 -4.90 5.70 11.18
N GLU A 161 -4.16 6.78 10.96
CA GLU A 161 -3.07 7.20 11.86
C GLU A 161 -3.59 7.39 13.29
N LYS A 162 -4.71 8.12 13.47
CA LYS A 162 -5.37 8.29 14.78
C LYS A 162 -5.88 6.98 15.38
N ALA A 163 -6.31 6.03 14.56
CA ALA A 163 -6.72 4.72 15.06
C ALA A 163 -5.56 3.94 15.70
N MET A 164 -4.30 4.25 15.33
CA MET A 164 -3.12 3.63 15.96
C MET A 164 -2.92 4.11 17.40
N ASP A 165 -3.35 5.32 17.75
CA ASP A 165 -3.33 5.80 19.14
C ASP A 165 -4.22 4.90 20.01
N GLN A 166 -5.41 4.56 19.51
CA GLN A 166 -6.32 3.64 20.20
C GLN A 166 -5.75 2.21 20.27
N ALA A 167 -5.11 1.74 19.19
CA ALA A 167 -4.46 0.44 19.17
C ALA A 167 -3.26 0.37 20.13
N SER A 168 -2.58 1.49 20.37
CA SER A 168 -1.49 1.56 21.35
C SER A 168 -1.97 1.33 22.78
N GLU A 169 -3.19 1.75 23.10
CA GLU A 169 -3.82 1.51 24.40
C GLU A 169 -4.44 0.12 24.51
N LYS A 170 -5.11 -0.34 23.45
CA LYS A 170 -5.92 -1.58 23.45
C LYS A 170 -5.17 -2.81 22.93
N GLY A 171 -3.95 -2.63 22.42
CA GLY A 171 -3.14 -3.64 21.75
C GLY A 171 -3.60 -3.91 20.32
N LEU A 172 -4.79 -4.52 20.18
CA LEU A 172 -5.39 -4.88 18.89
C LEU A 172 -6.79 -4.31 18.77
N ILE A 173 -7.09 -3.69 17.63
CA ILE A 173 -8.42 -3.18 17.27
C ILE A 173 -8.91 -3.82 15.97
N LEU A 174 -10.23 -3.87 15.82
CA LEU A 174 -10.88 -4.15 14.54
C LEU A 174 -11.33 -2.83 13.94
N ILE A 175 -11.15 -2.66 12.63
CA ILE A 175 -11.59 -1.45 11.95
C ILE A 175 -13.03 -1.68 11.48
N GLU A 176 -13.97 -0.90 12.01
CA GLU A 176 -15.38 -1.01 11.64
C GLU A 176 -15.58 -0.79 10.13
N GLY A 177 -16.47 -1.57 9.51
CA GLY A 177 -16.77 -1.47 8.07
C GLY A 177 -15.68 -2.00 7.13
N SER A 178 -14.57 -2.54 7.66
CA SER A 178 -13.44 -3.05 6.86
C SER A 178 -13.44 -4.57 6.65
N GLY A 179 -14.52 -5.25 7.03
CA GLY A 179 -14.57 -6.71 7.11
C GLY A 179 -13.60 -7.23 8.19
N PRO A 180 -12.77 -8.26 7.90
CA PRO A 180 -11.95 -8.91 8.92
C PRO A 180 -10.59 -8.20 9.18
N THR A 181 -10.47 -6.91 8.86
CA THR A 181 -9.19 -6.19 8.98
C THR A 181 -8.93 -5.76 10.43
N TYR A 182 -7.81 -6.21 10.99
CA TYR A 182 -7.33 -5.82 12.31
C TYR A 182 -6.22 -4.77 12.20
N ALA A 183 -5.97 -4.07 13.30
CA ALA A 183 -4.81 -3.20 13.43
C ALA A 183 -4.20 -3.28 14.83
N THR A 184 -2.87 -3.24 14.87
CA THR A 184 -2.02 -3.01 16.03
C THR A 184 -1.41 -1.60 15.96
N SER A 185 -0.77 -1.15 17.03
CA SER A 185 -0.06 0.15 17.07
C SER A 185 1.01 0.34 15.99
N THR A 186 1.52 -0.72 15.37
CA THR A 186 2.53 -0.63 14.31
C THR A 186 1.93 -0.63 12.90
N THR A 187 0.61 -0.82 12.74
CA THR A 187 -0.01 -1.10 11.45
C THR A 187 0.20 0.01 10.44
N PHE A 188 0.01 1.26 10.84
CA PHE A 188 0.18 2.41 9.95
C PHE A 188 1.63 2.47 9.43
N HIS A 189 2.59 2.44 10.34
CA HIS A 189 4.02 2.48 10.00
C HIS A 189 4.44 1.30 9.11
N GLU A 190 4.06 0.08 9.48
CA GLU A 190 4.42 -1.10 8.70
C GLU A 190 3.73 -1.13 7.32
N SER A 191 2.57 -0.49 7.16
CA SER A 191 1.93 -0.29 5.85
C SER A 191 2.69 0.72 4.99
N LEU A 192 3.30 1.76 5.59
CA LEU A 192 4.20 2.67 4.86
C LEU A 192 5.47 1.96 4.40
N VAL A 193 6.02 1.06 5.22
CA VAL A 193 7.19 0.23 4.84
C VAL A 193 6.81 -0.69 3.66
N ALA A 194 5.63 -1.32 3.72
CA ALA A 194 5.15 -2.22 2.67
C ALA A 194 4.99 -1.48 1.31
N ALA A 195 4.32 -0.33 1.32
CA ALA A 195 4.17 0.49 0.13
C ALA A 195 5.54 1.01 -0.37
N GLY A 196 6.40 1.51 0.52
CA GLY A 196 7.73 2.04 0.20
C GLY A 196 8.65 1.01 -0.46
N ALA A 197 8.60 -0.25 -0.02
CA ALA A 197 9.31 -1.34 -0.69
C ALA A 197 8.88 -1.51 -2.16
N GLY A 198 7.58 -1.39 -2.43
CA GLY A 198 7.04 -1.40 -3.79
C GLY A 198 7.53 -0.21 -4.63
N LEU A 199 7.55 0.99 -4.05
CA LEU A 199 8.05 2.20 -4.72
C LEU A 199 9.51 2.06 -5.12
N ALA A 200 10.37 1.64 -4.19
CA ALA A 200 11.80 1.47 -4.45
C ALA A 200 12.09 0.40 -5.52
N LEU A 201 11.27 -0.65 -5.57
CA LEU A 201 11.36 -1.68 -6.60
C LEU A 201 10.95 -1.16 -7.98
N VAL A 202 9.89 -0.33 -8.06
CA VAL A 202 9.54 0.38 -9.30
C VAL A 202 10.69 1.29 -9.74
N ASP A 203 11.26 2.08 -8.83
CA ASP A 203 12.40 2.95 -9.11
C ASP A 203 13.58 2.17 -9.68
N SER A 204 13.91 1.03 -9.05
CA SER A 204 15.01 0.15 -9.45
C SER A 204 14.82 -0.41 -10.86
N VAL A 205 13.63 -0.95 -11.16
CA VAL A 205 13.33 -1.54 -12.48
C VAL A 205 13.33 -0.46 -13.56
N VAL A 206 12.71 0.70 -13.31
CA VAL A 206 12.69 1.80 -14.27
C VAL A 206 14.10 2.34 -14.51
N ALA A 207 14.93 2.47 -13.47
CA ALA A 207 16.32 2.88 -13.61
C ALA A 207 17.13 1.90 -14.46
N ALA A 208 17.00 0.59 -14.21
CA ALA A 208 17.66 -0.44 -15.01
C ALA A 208 17.18 -0.45 -16.47
N SER A 209 15.87 -0.28 -16.69
CA SER A 209 15.23 -0.26 -18.02
C SER A 209 15.73 0.85 -18.93
N LYS A 210 16.36 1.90 -18.39
CA LYS A 210 16.95 2.99 -19.20
C LYS A 210 18.23 2.54 -19.93
N ASN A 211 18.92 1.51 -19.43
CA ASN A 211 20.25 1.12 -19.89
C ASN A 211 20.31 -0.30 -20.48
N GLN A 212 19.23 -1.08 -20.42
CA GLN A 212 19.20 -2.45 -20.94
C GLN A 212 17.85 -2.82 -21.56
N LEU A 213 17.88 -3.67 -22.57
CA LEU A 213 16.69 -4.18 -23.27
C LEU A 213 15.90 -5.19 -22.43
N ASP A 214 16.58 -5.91 -21.54
CA ASP A 214 16.00 -6.93 -20.66
C ASP A 214 16.25 -6.55 -19.19
N PRO A 215 15.46 -5.63 -18.61
CA PRO A 215 15.62 -5.19 -17.23
C PRO A 215 15.31 -6.33 -16.22
N PRO A 216 15.88 -6.29 -15.01
CA PRO A 216 15.51 -7.22 -13.95
C PRO A 216 14.01 -7.18 -13.65
N THR A 217 13.48 -8.31 -13.19
CA THR A 217 12.15 -8.36 -12.58
C THR A 217 12.25 -7.99 -11.09
N ALA A 218 11.26 -7.27 -10.58
CA ALA A 218 11.16 -6.94 -9.16
C ALA A 218 10.18 -7.85 -8.41
N PHE A 219 10.47 -8.15 -7.14
CA PHE A 219 9.58 -8.90 -6.26
C PHE A 219 9.48 -8.29 -4.86
N ALA A 220 8.27 -7.83 -4.49
CA ALA A 220 8.00 -7.24 -3.18
C ALA A 220 7.42 -8.29 -2.21
N LEU A 221 8.22 -8.73 -1.24
CA LEU A 221 7.82 -9.66 -0.18
C LEU A 221 7.32 -8.87 1.03
N ILE A 222 6.08 -8.40 0.94
CA ILE A 222 5.55 -7.37 1.84
C ILE A 222 4.27 -7.79 2.58
N ARG A 223 4.07 -7.20 3.75
CA ARG A 223 2.80 -7.14 4.49
C ARG A 223 2.67 -5.78 5.18
N PRO A 224 1.45 -5.31 5.50
CA PRO A 224 0.13 -5.89 5.17
C PRO A 224 -0.14 -5.97 3.64
N PRO A 225 -1.09 -6.81 3.18
CA PRO A 225 -1.49 -6.86 1.77
C PRO A 225 -2.21 -5.56 1.35
N GLY A 226 -2.53 -5.42 0.05
CA GLY A 226 -3.05 -4.15 -0.48
C GLY A 226 -4.25 -4.21 -1.43
N HIS A 227 -4.47 -5.26 -2.20
CA HIS A 227 -5.38 -5.20 -3.36
C HIS A 227 -6.88 -4.98 -3.03
N HIS A 228 -7.30 -5.19 -1.78
CA HIS A 228 -8.66 -4.89 -1.31
C HIS A 228 -8.83 -3.48 -0.73
N ALA A 229 -7.74 -2.78 -0.40
CA ALA A 229 -7.82 -1.45 0.22
C ALA A 229 -8.42 -0.44 -0.77
N ILE A 230 -9.66 -0.03 -0.50
CA ILE A 230 -10.38 0.93 -1.34
C ILE A 230 -9.88 2.36 -1.09
N PRO A 231 -10.12 3.32 -2.00
CA PRO A 231 -9.69 4.71 -1.83
C PRO A 231 -10.10 5.35 -0.49
N LYS A 232 -11.20 4.90 0.12
CA LYS A 232 -11.75 5.48 1.35
C LYS A 232 -11.55 4.65 2.62
N GLY A 233 -10.87 3.50 2.57
CA GLY A 233 -10.73 2.66 3.76
C GLY A 233 -10.01 1.32 3.56
N PRO A 234 -9.70 0.62 4.66
CA PRO A 234 -9.11 -0.71 4.63
C PRO A 234 -10.19 -1.76 4.35
N MET A 235 -9.80 -2.90 3.81
CA MET A 235 -10.70 -4.04 3.59
C MET A 235 -9.91 -5.34 3.41
N GLY A 236 -10.45 -6.49 3.81
CA GLY A 236 -9.86 -7.79 3.47
C GLY A 236 -8.40 -7.94 3.90
N PHE A 237 -8.08 -7.51 5.13
CA PHE A 237 -6.72 -7.43 5.69
C PHE A 237 -5.81 -6.36 5.06
N CYS A 238 -6.25 -5.71 3.99
CA CYS A 238 -5.49 -4.69 3.29
C CYS A 238 -5.67 -3.33 3.94
N VAL A 239 -4.55 -2.62 4.10
CA VAL A 239 -4.52 -1.29 4.74
C VAL A 239 -4.32 -0.23 3.67
N PHE A 240 -3.19 -0.26 2.96
CA PHE A 240 -2.96 0.60 1.80
C PHE A 240 -2.87 -0.24 0.53
N GLY A 241 -3.35 0.31 -0.58
CA GLY A 241 -3.35 -0.31 -1.89
C GLY A 241 -1.95 -0.35 -2.49
N ASN A 242 -1.07 -1.21 -1.97
CA ASN A 242 0.36 -1.25 -2.34
C ASN A 242 0.60 -1.25 -3.87
N VAL A 243 -0.14 -2.08 -4.61
CA VAL A 243 -0.02 -2.16 -6.08
C VAL A 243 -0.57 -0.91 -6.77
N ALA A 244 -1.69 -0.37 -6.28
CA ALA A 244 -2.25 0.86 -6.82
C ALA A 244 -1.33 2.07 -6.57
N ILE A 245 -0.73 2.15 -5.39
CA ILE A 245 0.25 3.19 -5.04
C ILE A 245 1.49 3.06 -5.93
N ALA A 246 2.01 1.85 -6.13
CA ALA A 246 3.13 1.61 -7.05
C ALA A 246 2.82 2.00 -8.50
N ALA A 247 1.60 1.73 -8.99
CA ALA A 247 1.17 2.15 -10.33
C ALA A 247 1.06 3.68 -10.44
N ARG A 248 0.50 4.36 -9.43
CA ARG A 248 0.47 5.83 -9.38
C ARG A 248 1.86 6.44 -9.30
N HIS A 249 2.78 5.81 -8.57
CA HIS A 249 4.18 6.23 -8.52
C HIS A 249 4.87 6.10 -9.87
N ALA A 250 4.70 4.97 -10.56
CA ALA A 250 5.18 4.76 -11.92
C ALA A 250 4.71 5.87 -12.89
N GLN A 251 3.43 6.26 -12.81
CA GLN A 251 2.89 7.36 -13.62
C GLN A 251 3.46 8.73 -13.21
N ARG A 252 3.39 9.08 -11.92
CA ARG A 252 3.71 10.43 -11.42
C ARG A 252 5.21 10.75 -11.41
N VAL A 253 6.03 9.79 -11.00
CA VAL A 253 7.48 9.98 -10.81
C VAL A 253 8.26 9.64 -12.06
N HIS A 254 7.87 8.58 -12.77
CA HIS A 254 8.58 8.11 -13.97
C HIS A 254 7.91 8.46 -15.30
N GLY A 255 6.72 9.08 -15.27
CA GLY A 255 6.01 9.48 -16.49
C GLY A 255 5.50 8.30 -17.32
N LEU A 256 5.41 7.09 -16.74
CA LEU A 256 4.93 5.91 -17.45
C LEU A 256 3.45 6.09 -17.76
N LYS A 257 3.13 6.15 -19.06
CA LYS A 257 1.77 6.48 -19.51
C LYS A 257 0.76 5.36 -19.38
N ARG A 258 1.21 4.10 -19.35
CA ARG A 258 0.32 2.93 -19.29
C ARG A 258 0.86 1.91 -18.32
N VAL A 259 0.01 1.39 -17.46
CA VAL A 259 0.35 0.31 -16.53
C VAL A 259 -0.66 -0.82 -16.71
N PHE A 260 -0.16 -2.05 -16.78
CA PHE A 260 -0.98 -3.25 -16.74
C PHE A 260 -0.80 -3.93 -15.39
N ILE A 261 -1.90 -4.07 -14.65
CA ILE A 261 -1.95 -4.78 -13.38
C ILE A 261 -2.66 -6.12 -13.61
N ILE A 262 -1.97 -7.22 -13.31
CA ILE A 262 -2.52 -8.57 -13.30
C ILE A 262 -2.65 -9.01 -11.84
N ASP A 263 -3.86 -9.26 -11.39
CA ASP A 263 -4.18 -9.81 -10.08
C ASP A 263 -4.62 -11.27 -10.21
N PHE A 264 -3.77 -12.16 -9.73
CA PHE A 264 -4.02 -13.61 -9.71
C PHE A 264 -4.32 -14.12 -8.29
N ASP A 265 -4.51 -13.23 -7.31
CA ASP A 265 -4.99 -13.65 -5.99
C ASP A 265 -6.36 -14.31 -6.13
N VAL A 266 -6.65 -15.28 -5.26
CA VAL A 266 -7.92 -16.01 -5.31
C VAL A 266 -9.13 -15.10 -5.03
N HIS A 267 -8.91 -13.95 -4.40
CA HIS A 267 -9.95 -12.94 -4.15
C HIS A 267 -9.86 -11.80 -5.16
N HIS A 268 -11.02 -11.21 -5.49
CA HIS A 268 -11.06 -10.02 -6.32
C HIS A 268 -10.36 -8.83 -5.64
N GLY A 269 -9.34 -8.26 -6.27
CA GLY A 269 -8.71 -7.00 -5.86
C GLY A 269 -9.59 -5.76 -6.06
N ASN A 270 -10.76 -5.73 -5.40
CA ASN A 270 -11.75 -4.66 -5.54
C ASN A 270 -11.20 -3.27 -5.19
N GLY A 271 -10.25 -3.18 -4.25
CA GLY A 271 -9.60 -1.90 -3.93
C GLY A 271 -8.78 -1.36 -5.11
N THR A 272 -8.08 -2.25 -5.82
CA THR A 272 -7.33 -1.89 -7.03
C THR A 272 -8.28 -1.54 -8.18
N ASN A 273 -9.37 -2.30 -8.35
CA ASN A 273 -10.42 -1.98 -9.31
C ASN A 273 -10.98 -0.56 -9.06
N ASP A 274 -11.41 -0.28 -7.83
CA ASP A 274 -12.02 1.00 -7.47
C ASP A 274 -11.06 2.19 -7.61
N ALA A 275 -9.76 1.96 -7.42
CA ALA A 275 -8.74 3.00 -7.58
C ALA A 275 -8.56 3.46 -9.04
N PHE A 276 -8.92 2.63 -10.01
CA PHE A 276 -8.61 2.85 -11.43
C PHE A 276 -9.81 2.66 -12.37
N LEU A 277 -11.03 2.52 -11.84
CA LEU A 277 -12.23 2.26 -12.63
C LEU A 277 -12.41 3.24 -13.79
N ASP A 278 -12.13 4.52 -13.55
CA ASP A 278 -12.26 5.60 -14.53
C ASP A 278 -10.93 6.02 -15.18
N ASP A 279 -9.85 5.27 -14.96
CA ASP A 279 -8.51 5.60 -15.45
C ASP A 279 -8.16 4.78 -16.72
N PRO A 280 -8.19 5.39 -17.92
CA PRO A 280 -7.94 4.67 -19.16
C PRO A 280 -6.47 4.27 -19.35
N ASP A 281 -5.55 4.81 -18.55
CA ASP A 281 -4.12 4.55 -18.62
C ASP A 281 -3.71 3.35 -17.74
N ILE A 282 -4.62 2.81 -16.94
CA ILE A 282 -4.41 1.63 -16.12
C ILE A 282 -5.34 0.51 -16.57
N PHE A 283 -4.77 -0.58 -17.09
CA PHE A 283 -5.54 -1.79 -17.36
C PHE A 283 -5.44 -2.72 -16.15
N PHE A 284 -6.58 -3.10 -15.57
CA PHE A 284 -6.66 -4.04 -14.46
C PHE A 284 -7.33 -5.34 -14.91
N LEU A 285 -6.63 -6.46 -14.76
CA LEU A 285 -7.16 -7.81 -14.98
C LEU A 285 -7.08 -8.58 -13.67
N SER A 286 -8.21 -9.10 -13.20
CA SER A 286 -8.24 -9.99 -12.03
C SER A 286 -8.89 -11.32 -12.38
N THR A 287 -8.23 -12.41 -12.01
CA THR A 287 -8.81 -13.75 -11.99
C THR A 287 -9.03 -14.15 -10.54
N HIS A 288 -10.26 -14.47 -10.16
CA HIS A 288 -10.61 -14.77 -8.77
C HIS A 288 -11.71 -15.82 -8.69
N GLN A 289 -11.80 -16.48 -7.54
CA GLN A 289 -12.93 -17.33 -7.20
C GLN A 289 -14.15 -16.43 -6.98
N PHE A 290 -15.21 -16.68 -7.74
CA PHE A 290 -16.50 -16.02 -7.51
C PHE A 290 -17.16 -16.62 -6.28
N HIS A 291 -17.50 -15.77 -5.31
CA HIS A 291 -18.14 -16.15 -4.04
C HIS A 291 -19.51 -15.52 -3.93
#